data_AF-A0A0G0F4I6-F1
#
_entry.id   AF-A0A0G0F4I6-F1
#
_cell.length_a   1.000
_cell.length_b   1.000
_cell.length_c   1.000
_cell.angle_alpha   90.00
_cell.angle_beta   90.00
_cell.angle_gamma   90.00
#
_symmetry.space_group_name_H-M   'P 1'
#
loop_
_entity.id
_entity.type
_entity.pdbx_description
1 polymer ?
#
loop_
_entity_poly.entity_id
_entity_poly.type
_entity_poly.pdbx_seq_one_letter_code
_entity_poly.pdbx_strand_id
1 'polypeptide(L)'
;MKKIKKFKDWQVALLHWLLAGILAPFLFSAIFGHIVEGIAKNFGVIVWLAILGEAVKFFLVWISIIYSAKLINKIFVIKNNINIVRISTGLLFFSLVIFRMIFFDSSDISGYIFSSMHFISILIIAPFFYFFSKNQIGNFDSLIKKEA
;
A
#
# COMPACT_ATOMS: atom_id res chain seq x y z
N MET A 1 -11.00 -32.88 11.73
CA MET A 1 -10.78 -32.01 10.55
C MET A 1 -11.24 -30.59 10.88
N LYS A 2 -10.35 -29.59 10.87
CA LYS A 2 -10.77 -28.18 11.01
C LYS A 2 -11.60 -27.81 9.78
N LYS A 3 -12.88 -27.47 9.96
CA LYS A 3 -13.74 -26.97 8.87
C LYS A 3 -13.07 -25.76 8.23
N ILE A 4 -12.59 -25.91 7.00
CA ILE A 4 -12.08 -24.79 6.20
C ILE A 4 -13.29 -23.90 5.92
N LYS A 5 -13.43 -22.78 6.64
CA LYS A 5 -14.46 -21.78 6.33
C LYS A 5 -14.16 -21.27 4.91
N LYS A 6 -15.12 -21.40 4.00
CA LYS A 6 -15.06 -20.74 2.69
C LYS A 6 -15.30 -19.26 2.92
N PHE A 7 -14.25 -18.45 2.76
CA PHE A 7 -14.36 -16.99 2.85
C PHE A 7 -14.79 -16.42 1.51
N LYS A 8 -15.54 -15.32 1.55
CA LYS A 8 -15.95 -14.59 0.35
C LYS A 8 -14.78 -13.73 -0.14
N ASP A 9 -14.62 -13.56 -1.45
CA ASP A 9 -13.53 -12.78 -2.06
C ASP A 9 -13.39 -11.37 -1.46
N TRP A 10 -14.50 -10.69 -1.19
CA TRP A 10 -14.47 -9.35 -0.61
C TRP A 10 -13.85 -9.30 0.81
N GLN A 11 -13.96 -10.39 1.58
CA GLN A 11 -13.38 -10.46 2.93
C GLN A 11 -11.85 -10.58 2.85
N VAL A 12 -11.39 -11.40 1.90
CA VAL A 12 -9.96 -11.56 1.63
C VAL A 12 -9.38 -10.27 1.05
N ALA A 13 -10.13 -9.59 0.17
CA ALA A 13 -9.75 -8.31 -0.38
C ALA A 13 -9.64 -7.21 0.68
N LEU A 14 -10.64 -7.13 1.58
CA LEU A 14 -10.63 -6.17 2.68
C LEU A 14 -9.39 -6.37 3.56
N LEU A 15 -9.06 -7.62 3.90
CA LEU A 15 -7.86 -7.91 4.67
C LEU A 15 -6.58 -7.56 3.90
N HIS A 16 -6.53 -7.85 2.59
CA HIS A 16 -5.38 -7.51 1.77
C HIS A 16 -5.12 -6.01 1.74
N TRP A 17 -6.18 -5.24 1.50
CA TRP A 17 -6.16 -3.78 1.51
C TRP A 17 -5.81 -3.22 2.88
N LEU A 18 -6.35 -3.75 3.98
CA LEU A 18 -6.00 -3.31 5.33
C LEU A 18 -4.50 -3.49 5.60
N LEU A 19 -3.96 -4.67 5.29
CA LEU A 19 -2.57 -5.00 5.58
C LEU A 19 -1.58 -4.28 4.64
N ALA A 20 -1.86 -4.29 3.35
CA ALA A 20 -0.93 -3.79 2.33
C ALA A 20 -1.17 -2.31 1.97
N GLY A 21 -2.40 -1.83 2.08
CA GLY A 21 -2.82 -0.50 1.67
C GLY A 21 -2.92 0.52 2.81
N ILE A 22 -3.22 0.09 4.05
CA ILE A 22 -3.37 1.00 5.19
C ILE A 22 -2.28 0.77 6.24
N LEU A 23 -2.25 -0.40 6.88
CA LEU A 23 -1.53 -0.57 8.14
C LEU A 23 -0.03 -0.26 7.98
N ALA A 24 0.60 -0.84 6.97
CA ALA A 24 2.04 -0.71 6.78
C ALA A 24 2.48 0.66 6.21
N PRO A 25 1.80 1.23 5.19
CA PRO A 25 2.12 2.59 4.74
C PRO A 25 1.87 3.68 5.81
N PHE A 26 0.83 3.52 6.64
CA PHE A 26 0.46 4.51 7.66
C PHE A 26 1.38 4.47 8.88
N LEU A 27 1.67 3.26 9.41
CA LEU A 27 2.65 3.08 10.49
C LEU A 27 4.02 3.63 10.09
N PHE A 28 4.42 3.42 8.84
CA PHE A 28 5.70 3.94 8.37
C PHE A 28 5.68 5.46 8.17
N SER A 29 4.64 6.01 7.55
CA SER A 29 4.55 7.46 7.35
C SER A 29 4.57 8.20 8.68
N ALA A 30 3.98 7.65 9.73
CA ALA A 30 4.08 8.18 11.09
C ALA A 30 5.51 8.15 11.63
N ILE A 31 6.18 6.99 11.58
CA ILE A 31 7.55 6.84 12.10
C ILE A 31 8.55 7.70 11.31
N PHE A 32 8.52 7.59 9.98
CA PHE A 32 9.45 8.29 9.10
C PHE A 32 9.16 9.79 9.06
N GLY A 33 7.88 10.19 9.09
CA GLY A 33 7.49 11.60 9.18
C GLY A 33 8.08 12.29 10.39
N HIS A 34 8.02 11.67 11.57
CA HIS A 34 8.62 12.22 12.79
C HIS A 34 10.15 12.32 12.71
N ILE A 35 10.82 11.33 12.09
CA ILE A 35 12.28 11.37 11.90
C ILE A 35 12.67 12.50 10.95
N VAL A 36 11.97 12.63 9.82
CA VAL A 36 12.25 13.68 8.82
C VAL A 36 11.94 15.06 9.39
N GLU A 37 10.86 15.25 10.13
CA GLU A 37 10.54 16.52 10.79
C GLU A 37 11.63 16.92 11.78
N GLY A 38 12.13 15.96 12.58
CA GLY A 38 13.23 16.18 13.51
C GLY A 38 14.54 16.57 12.82
N ILE A 39 14.84 15.98 11.67
CA ILE A 39 16.04 16.30 10.88
C ILE A 39 15.87 17.65 10.16
N ALA A 40 14.72 17.90 9.53
CA ALA A 40 14.47 19.12 8.76
C ALA A 40 14.48 20.39 9.63
N LYS A 41 13.95 20.32 10.86
CA LYS A 41 14.01 21.44 11.82
C LYS A 41 15.43 21.82 12.23
N ASN A 42 16.37 20.87 12.20
CA ASN A 42 17.74 21.08 12.64
C ASN A 42 18.72 21.44 11.50
N PHE A 43 18.45 21.00 10.27
CA PHE A 43 19.39 21.13 9.15
C PHE A 43 18.84 21.91 7.93
N GLY A 44 17.59 22.37 7.99
CA GLY A 44 16.91 23.00 6.85
C GLY A 44 16.38 21.97 5.83
N VAL A 45 15.44 22.39 4.98
CA VAL A 45 14.76 21.50 4.03
C VAL A 45 15.69 21.11 2.89
N ILE A 46 16.19 19.87 2.94
CA ILE A 46 16.95 19.27 1.84
C ILE A 46 15.93 18.55 0.95
N VAL A 47 15.64 19.09 -0.24
CA VAL A 47 14.73 18.50 -1.25
C VAL A 47 14.97 17.00 -1.48
N TRP A 48 16.22 16.54 -1.34
CA TRP A 48 16.62 15.13 -1.40
C TRP A 48 15.95 14.23 -0.35
N LEU A 49 15.67 14.72 0.86
CA LEU A 49 14.95 13.96 1.90
C LEU A 49 13.48 13.71 1.52
N ALA A 50 12.85 14.67 0.85
CA ALA A 50 11.48 14.51 0.35
C ALA A 50 11.40 13.47 -0.77
N ILE A 51 12.36 13.51 -1.71
CA ILE A 51 12.47 12.51 -2.79
C ILE A 51 12.75 11.11 -2.21
N LEU A 52 13.67 11.01 -1.25
CA LEU A 52 13.96 9.75 -0.56
C LEU A 52 12.72 9.22 0.17
N GLY A 53 11.96 10.09 0.82
CA GLY A 53 10.72 9.73 1.50
C GLY A 53 9.67 9.12 0.55
N GLU A 54 9.49 9.71 -0.64
CA GLU A 54 8.59 9.14 -1.65
C GLU A 54 9.10 7.78 -2.17
N ALA A 55 10.40 7.64 -2.45
CA ALA A 55 10.97 6.36 -2.88
C ALA A 55 10.79 5.24 -1.83
N VAL A 56 11.01 5.57 -0.55
CA VAL A 56 10.83 4.62 0.55
C VAL A 56 9.36 4.22 0.70
N LYS A 57 8.40 5.14 0.52
CA LYS A 57 6.96 4.80 0.51
C LYS A 57 6.64 3.71 -0.52
N PHE A 58 7.14 3.83 -1.75
CA PHE A 58 6.93 2.82 -2.81
C PHE A 58 7.51 1.45 -2.42
N PHE A 59 8.74 1.43 -1.92
CA PHE A 59 9.40 0.21 -1.46
C PHE A 59 8.62 -0.49 -0.33
N LEU A 60 8.01 0.28 0.55
CA LEU A 60 7.23 -0.28 1.65
C LEU A 60 5.87 -0.79 1.22
N VAL A 61 5.16 -0.06 0.34
CA VAL A 61 3.94 -0.59 -0.28
C VAL A 61 4.24 -1.93 -0.95
N TRP A 62 5.37 -2.03 -1.65
CA TRP A 62 5.81 -3.28 -2.27
C TRP A 62 6.01 -4.43 -1.28
N ILE A 63 6.80 -4.20 -0.22
CA ILE A 63 7.01 -5.18 0.85
C ILE A 63 5.68 -5.59 1.48
N SER A 64 4.81 -4.62 1.74
CA SER A 64 3.51 -4.84 2.38
C SER A 64 2.59 -5.71 1.53
N ILE A 65 2.61 -5.53 0.20
CA ILE A 65 1.91 -6.41 -0.75
C ILE A 65 2.42 -7.85 -0.63
N ILE A 66 3.74 -8.06 -0.59
CA ILE A 66 4.35 -9.40 -0.48
C ILE A 66 3.93 -10.08 0.83
N TYR A 67 4.09 -9.39 1.96
CA TYR A 67 3.73 -9.95 3.27
C TYR A 67 2.23 -10.23 3.39
N SER A 68 1.39 -9.30 2.94
CA SER A 68 -0.05 -9.46 2.94
C SER A 68 -0.49 -10.64 2.06
N ALA A 69 0.06 -10.76 0.85
CA ALA A 69 -0.23 -11.87 -0.05
C ALA A 69 0.22 -13.22 0.56
N LYS A 70 1.41 -13.28 1.17
CA LYS A 70 1.90 -14.48 1.87
C LYS A 70 0.97 -14.90 3.00
N LEU A 71 0.52 -13.95 3.81
CA LEU A 71 -0.42 -14.22 4.91
C LEU A 71 -1.77 -14.72 4.38
N ILE A 72 -2.31 -14.06 3.36
CA ILE A 72 -3.59 -14.42 2.75
C ILE A 72 -3.55 -15.81 2.12
N ASN A 73 -2.50 -16.11 1.36
CA ASN A 73 -2.30 -17.42 0.74
C ASN A 73 -2.16 -18.54 1.79
N LYS A 74 -1.62 -18.23 2.98
CA LYS A 74 -1.51 -19.20 4.10
C LYS A 74 -2.84 -19.46 4.80
N ILE A 75 -3.71 -18.45 4.87
CA ILE A 75 -4.96 -18.52 5.66
C ILE A 75 -6.16 -18.95 4.80
N PHE A 76 -6.19 -18.57 3.52
CA PHE A 76 -7.36 -18.70 2.67
C PHE A 76 -7.10 -19.55 1.43
N VAL A 77 -8.09 -20.36 1.05
CA VAL A 77 -8.14 -21.00 -0.26
C VAL A 77 -8.72 -20.01 -1.26
N ILE A 78 -7.89 -19.53 -2.18
CA ILE A 78 -8.24 -18.46 -3.11
C ILE A 78 -8.77 -19.05 -4.40
N LYS A 79 -10.03 -18.73 -4.75
CA LYS A 79 -10.64 -19.17 -6.01
C LYS A 79 -10.52 -18.14 -7.13
N ASN A 80 -10.59 -16.85 -6.78
CA ASN A 80 -10.55 -15.76 -7.75
C ASN A 80 -9.62 -14.65 -7.25
N ASN A 81 -8.32 -14.83 -7.48
CA ASN A 81 -7.29 -13.87 -7.10
C ASN A 81 -7.49 -12.51 -7.80
N ILE A 82 -7.91 -12.50 -9.06
CA ILE A 82 -8.15 -11.25 -9.81
C ILE A 82 -9.25 -10.41 -9.15
N ASN A 83 -10.35 -11.04 -8.74
CA ASN A 83 -11.44 -10.34 -8.07
C ASN A 83 -11.00 -9.73 -6.73
N ILE A 84 -10.22 -10.48 -5.94
CA ILE A 84 -9.64 -9.99 -4.68
C ILE A 84 -8.76 -8.76 -4.93
N VAL A 85 -7.87 -8.83 -5.91
CA VAL A 85 -6.96 -7.74 -6.26
C VAL A 85 -7.75 -6.51 -6.73
N ARG A 86 -8.74 -6.68 -7.62
CA ARG A 86 -9.59 -5.57 -8.10
C ARG A 86 -10.31 -4.86 -6.95
N ILE A 87 -10.95 -5.60 -6.05
CA ILE A 87 -11.66 -5.02 -4.90
C ILE A 87 -10.66 -4.29 -3.99
N SER A 88 -9.50 -4.90 -3.71
CA SER A 88 -8.47 -4.31 -2.85
C SER A 88 -7.89 -3.02 -3.42
N THR A 89 -7.59 -3.00 -4.72
CA THR A 89 -7.13 -1.80 -5.44
C THR A 89 -8.20 -0.72 -5.45
N GLY A 90 -9.47 -1.09 -5.65
CA GLY A 90 -10.58 -0.15 -5.59
C GLY A 90 -10.68 0.51 -4.22
N LEU A 91 -10.64 -0.28 -3.14
CA LEU A 91 -10.62 0.23 -1.77
C LEU A 91 -9.44 1.16 -1.51
N LEU A 92 -8.24 0.79 -2.01
CA LEU A 92 -7.05 1.65 -1.90
C LEU A 92 -7.27 2.99 -2.61
N PHE A 93 -7.70 2.95 -3.86
CA PHE A 93 -7.94 4.16 -4.65
C PHE A 93 -8.96 5.08 -3.97
N PHE A 94 -10.10 4.56 -3.54
CA PHE A 94 -11.10 5.34 -2.81
C PHE A 94 -10.53 5.96 -1.53
N SER A 95 -9.75 5.20 -0.77
CA SER A 95 -9.13 5.69 0.47
C SER A 95 -8.16 6.84 0.21
N LEU A 96 -7.35 6.73 -0.85
CA LEU A 96 -6.39 7.77 -1.23
C LEU A 96 -7.09 9.04 -1.73
N VAL A 97 -8.18 8.90 -2.50
CA VAL A 97 -8.98 10.04 -2.96
C VAL A 97 -9.62 10.75 -1.76
N ILE A 98 -10.24 10.02 -0.83
CA ILE A 98 -10.86 10.59 0.38
C ILE A 98 -9.80 11.29 1.23
N PHE A 99 -8.68 10.61 1.50
CA PHE A 99 -7.57 11.19 2.25
C PHE A 99 -7.11 12.49 1.59
N ARG A 100 -6.96 12.49 0.27
CA ARG A 100 -6.51 13.68 -0.45
C ARG A 100 -7.49 14.83 -0.39
N MET A 101 -8.80 14.57 -0.50
CA MET A 101 -9.82 15.60 -0.37
C MET A 101 -9.79 16.27 1.01
N ILE A 102 -9.45 15.53 2.06
CA ILE A 102 -9.38 16.06 3.44
C ILE A 102 -8.09 16.86 3.67
N PHE A 103 -6.97 16.43 3.09
CA PHE A 103 -5.64 17.01 3.32
C PHE A 103 -5.09 17.79 2.11
N PHE A 104 -5.96 18.34 1.27
CA PHE A 104 -5.54 19.19 0.15
C PHE A 104 -5.17 20.58 0.67
N ASP A 105 -3.91 20.97 0.50
CA ASP A 105 -3.42 22.32 0.82
C ASP A 105 -3.05 23.07 -0.47
N SER A 106 -3.58 24.28 -0.60
CA SER A 106 -3.31 25.24 -1.70
C SER A 106 -3.13 26.66 -1.18
N SER A 107 -2.83 26.81 0.12
CA SER A 107 -2.66 28.10 0.79
C SER A 107 -1.51 28.92 0.23
N ASP A 108 -0.44 28.28 -0.26
CA ASP A 108 0.67 28.93 -0.95
C ASP A 108 1.27 28.07 -2.09
N ILE A 109 2.25 28.63 -2.82
CA ILE A 109 2.89 27.98 -3.99
C ILE A 109 3.59 26.67 -3.57
N SER A 110 4.29 26.67 -2.43
CA SER A 110 4.94 25.47 -1.90
C SER A 110 3.93 24.38 -1.57
N GLY A 111 2.89 24.72 -0.83
CA GLY A 111 1.79 23.85 -0.45
C GLY A 111 1.13 23.25 -1.69
N TYR A 112 0.85 24.07 -2.70
CA TYR A 112 0.30 23.61 -3.98
C TYR A 112 1.21 22.63 -4.73
N ILE A 113 2.53 22.90 -4.78
CA ILE A 113 3.51 22.01 -5.43
C ILE A 113 3.59 20.67 -4.69
N PHE A 114 3.75 20.67 -3.36
CA PHE A 114 3.78 19.43 -2.57
C PHE A 114 2.48 18.66 -2.68
N SER A 115 1.34 19.36 -2.62
CA SER A 115 0.02 18.82 -2.90
C SER A 115 -0.04 18.07 -4.24
N SER A 116 0.42 18.72 -5.30
CA SER A 116 0.38 18.17 -6.66
C SER A 116 1.29 16.95 -6.82
N MET A 117 2.49 16.99 -6.21
CA MET A 117 3.41 15.84 -6.18
C MET A 117 2.78 14.63 -5.48
N HIS A 118 2.14 14.83 -4.32
CA HIS A 118 1.43 13.74 -3.63
C HIS A 118 0.24 13.21 -4.43
N PHE A 119 -0.47 14.07 -5.16
CA PHE A 119 -1.55 13.62 -6.03
C PHE A 119 -1.03 12.72 -7.16
N ILE A 120 0.09 13.09 -7.79
CA ILE A 120 0.74 12.26 -8.81
C ILE A 120 1.22 10.93 -8.22
N SER A 121 1.81 10.92 -7.03
CA SER A 121 2.28 9.67 -6.42
C SER A 121 1.13 8.71 -6.06
N ILE A 122 -0.03 9.24 -5.64
CA ILE A 122 -1.26 8.47 -5.44
C ILE A 122 -1.74 7.81 -6.75
N LEU A 123 -1.70 8.54 -7.87
CA LEU A 123 -2.11 8.01 -9.17
C LEU A 123 -1.23 6.86 -9.65
N ILE A 124 0.03 6.81 -9.20
CA ILE A 124 0.97 5.73 -9.53
C ILE A 124 0.82 4.55 -8.54
N ILE A 125 0.49 4.81 -7.28
CA ILE A 125 0.38 3.79 -6.24
C ILE A 125 -0.74 2.76 -6.52
N ALA A 126 -1.89 3.19 -7.03
CA ALA A 126 -3.00 2.26 -7.29
C ALA A 126 -2.70 1.27 -8.43
N PRO A 127 -2.19 1.71 -9.61
CA PRO A 127 -1.66 0.80 -10.62
C PRO A 127 -0.54 -0.10 -10.09
N PHE A 128 0.42 0.47 -9.35
CA PHE A 128 1.51 -0.29 -8.75
C PHE A 128 0.97 -1.42 -7.85
N PHE A 129 0.06 -1.08 -6.94
CA PHE A 129 -0.59 -2.04 -6.06
C PHE A 129 -1.30 -3.14 -6.85
N TYR A 130 -2.07 -2.77 -7.87
CA TYR A 130 -2.78 -3.74 -8.71
C TYR A 130 -1.84 -4.76 -9.37
N PHE A 131 -0.80 -4.28 -10.06
CA PHE A 131 0.10 -5.16 -10.81
C PHE A 131 0.92 -6.06 -9.88
N PHE A 132 1.40 -5.53 -8.77
CA PHE A 132 2.17 -6.33 -7.82
C PHE A 132 1.29 -7.32 -7.07
N SER A 133 0.12 -6.92 -6.55
CA SER A 133 -0.79 -7.83 -5.86
C SER A 133 -1.29 -8.96 -6.77
N LYS A 134 -1.53 -8.66 -8.06
CA LYS A 134 -1.88 -9.68 -9.06
C LYS A 134 -0.83 -10.78 -9.18
N ASN A 135 0.46 -10.44 -9.10
CA ASN A 135 1.54 -11.40 -9.22
C ASN A 135 1.80 -12.21 -7.94
N GLN A 136 1.31 -11.75 -6.79
CA GLN A 136 1.59 -12.35 -5.47
C GLN A 136 0.41 -13.15 -4.90
N ILE A 137 -0.84 -12.76 -5.17
CA ILE A 137 -2.04 -13.44 -4.65
C ILE A 137 -2.40 -14.64 -5.53
N GLY A 138 -2.56 -15.81 -4.90
CA GLY A 138 -2.96 -17.06 -5.58
C GLY A 138 -1.82 -17.82 -6.25
N ASN A 139 -0.58 -17.35 -6.13
CA ASN A 139 0.60 -18.00 -6.73
C ASN A 139 1.28 -19.03 -5.80
N PHE A 140 0.63 -19.43 -4.71
CA PHE A 140 1.24 -20.22 -3.64
C PHE A 140 1.56 -21.66 -4.05
N ASP A 141 0.80 -22.24 -4.99
CA ASP A 141 1.04 -23.60 -5.51
C ASP A 141 2.39 -23.72 -6.25
N SER A 142 2.93 -22.60 -6.76
CA SER A 142 4.25 -22.56 -7.42
C SER A 142 5.43 -22.38 -6.45
N LEU A 143 5.18 -21.88 -5.24
CA LEU A 143 6.21 -21.64 -4.22
C LEU A 143 6.40 -22.87 -3.32
N ILE A 144 5.31 -23.54 -2.92
CA ILE A 144 5.41 -24.80 -2.16
C ILE A 144 6.10 -25.90 -3.00
N LYS A 145 5.82 -25.98 -4.30
CA LYS A 145 6.44 -26.97 -5.21
C LYS A 145 7.93 -26.72 -5.49
N LYS A 146 8.47 -25.55 -5.17
CA LYS A 146 9.91 -25.26 -5.31
C LYS A 146 10.71 -25.55 -4.04
N GLU A 147 10.03 -25.77 -2.91
CA GLU A 147 10.64 -26.06 -1.61
C GLU A 147 10.44 -27.52 -1.15
N ALA A 148 9.80 -28.36 -1.97
CA ALA A 148 9.59 -29.80 -1.75
C ALA A 148 10.30 -30.62 -2.82
#